data_AF-A0A1I7N4S0-F1
#
_entry.id   AF-A0A1I7N4S0-F1
#
_cell.length_a   1.000
_cell.length_b   1.000
_cell.length_c   1.000
_cell.angle_alpha   90.00
_cell.angle_beta   90.00
_cell.angle_gamma   90.00
#
_symmetry.space_group_name_H-M   'P 1'
#
loop_
_entity.id
_entity.type
_entity.pdbx_description
1 polymer ?
#
loop_
_entity_poly.entity_id
_entity_poly.type
_entity_poly.pdbx_seq_one_letter_code
_entity_poly.pdbx_strand_id
1 'polypeptide(L)'
;MTKERKMIPVSHGHVARTKRARSAGVDTKTIYWNAVKARDRNFDGTFFYSVATTGVYCRPSCAARLANRENVAFHASCEDAERAGFRPCKRCKPNEPSLHQRYAAKVAEACQLIAESEEAPTLDDLAHTAGLSAYHFHRVFKTIAGVTPKDYAVAHRQKRVRENLTKSRSVTEAIHESGFNSSGRFYANSAEVLGMTPTDFRSGGTNADMRFAVGECSLGSILVAASDKGIAAILFGDDPEVLIHDLEDRFPKANLIGGDSAFEDVMAKVVGLVEAPESGIDLPLDMRGTAFQHRVWQALREIPVGTTATYSEIAEKIGMPKAVRAVAAACAANKIAVAIPCHRVVRNDGSLSGYRWGVERKRKLIAREAKS
;
A
#
# COMPACT_ATOMS: atom_id res chain seq x y z
N MET A 1 -12.28 -50.97 -58.31
CA MET A 1 -12.45 -50.22 -59.58
C MET A 1 -11.52 -49.02 -59.55
N THR A 2 -10.41 -49.19 -60.24
CA THR A 2 -9.37 -48.21 -60.59
C THR A 2 -9.95 -47.05 -61.38
N LYS A 3 -9.54 -45.80 -61.09
CA LYS A 3 -9.52 -44.71 -62.07
C LYS A 3 -8.43 -43.69 -61.75
N GLU A 4 -7.54 -43.56 -62.73
CA GLU A 4 -6.34 -42.73 -62.80
C GLU A 4 -6.64 -41.23 -62.67
N ARG A 5 -5.73 -40.49 -62.03
CA ARG A 5 -5.63 -39.03 -62.18
C ARG A 5 -4.32 -38.69 -62.89
N LYS A 6 -4.49 -38.10 -64.08
CA LYS A 6 -3.46 -37.58 -65.00
C LYS A 6 -2.52 -36.58 -64.33
N MET A 7 -1.23 -36.75 -64.61
CA MET A 7 -0.19 -35.73 -64.58
C MET A 7 -0.41 -34.66 -65.67
N ILE A 8 -0.16 -33.39 -65.33
CA ILE A 8 0.22 -32.34 -66.29
C ILE A 8 1.34 -31.49 -65.62
N PRO A 9 2.51 -31.33 -66.26
CA PRO A 9 3.63 -30.54 -65.74
C PRO A 9 3.73 -29.12 -66.35
N VAL A 10 4.25 -28.21 -65.50
CA VAL A 10 5.24 -27.14 -65.72
C VAL A 10 5.02 -26.12 -66.85
N SER A 11 4.97 -24.84 -66.47
CA SER A 11 5.44 -23.72 -67.31
C SER A 11 6.32 -22.78 -66.48
N HIS A 12 7.51 -22.51 -67.02
CA HIS A 12 8.54 -21.60 -66.50
C HIS A 12 8.22 -20.14 -66.87
N GLY A 13 8.32 -19.23 -65.90
CA GLY A 13 8.13 -17.79 -66.12
C GLY A 13 9.07 -16.93 -65.29
N HIS A 14 10.24 -16.64 -65.86
CA HIS A 14 11.00 -15.39 -65.78
C HIS A 14 11.27 -14.72 -64.41
N VAL A 15 12.54 -14.81 -64.00
CA VAL A 15 13.15 -14.07 -62.89
C VAL A 15 13.26 -12.59 -63.25
N ALA A 16 12.37 -11.77 -62.70
CA ALA A 16 12.57 -10.33 -62.61
C ALA A 16 13.40 -10.00 -61.36
N ARG A 17 14.62 -9.49 -61.57
CA ARG A 17 15.46 -8.85 -60.55
C ARG A 17 14.74 -7.61 -60.00
N THR A 18 14.12 -7.73 -58.83
CA THR A 18 13.71 -6.58 -58.02
C THR A 18 14.64 -6.40 -56.84
N LYS A 19 15.21 -5.19 -56.76
CA LYS A 19 16.11 -4.69 -55.72
C LYS A 19 15.53 -5.00 -54.33
N ARG A 20 16.26 -5.79 -53.52
CA ARG A 20 16.03 -5.85 -52.08
C ARG A 20 16.29 -4.47 -51.48
N ALA A 21 15.22 -3.77 -51.13
CA ALA A 21 15.27 -2.63 -50.24
C ALA A 21 15.83 -3.10 -48.89
N ARG A 22 16.98 -2.54 -48.48
CA ARG A 22 17.46 -2.64 -47.11
C ARG A 22 16.44 -1.92 -46.23
N SER A 23 15.83 -2.63 -45.27
CA SER A 23 15.14 -1.98 -44.17
C SER A 23 16.15 -1.10 -43.43
N ALA A 24 15.86 0.20 -43.37
CA ALA A 24 16.65 1.18 -42.64
C ALA A 24 16.48 0.94 -41.13
N GLY A 25 17.24 0.00 -40.58
CA GLY A 25 17.44 -0.10 -39.14
C GLY A 25 18.21 1.14 -38.67
N VAL A 26 17.64 1.91 -37.75
CA VAL A 26 18.34 3.04 -37.14
C VAL A 26 19.62 2.52 -36.48
N ASP A 27 20.77 3.09 -36.86
CA ASP A 27 22.08 2.72 -36.31
C ASP A 27 22.09 2.84 -34.77
N THR A 28 22.55 1.79 -34.09
CA THR A 28 22.61 1.71 -32.62
C THR A 28 23.34 2.89 -31.99
N LYS A 29 24.41 3.40 -32.63
CA LYS A 29 25.12 4.59 -32.13
C LYS A 29 24.26 5.86 -32.22
N THR A 30 23.36 5.94 -33.18
CA THR A 30 22.40 7.03 -33.32
C THR A 30 21.33 6.96 -32.22
N ILE A 31 20.85 5.75 -31.88
CA ILE A 31 19.93 5.52 -30.76
C ILE A 31 20.58 5.95 -29.44
N TYR A 32 21.80 5.46 -29.17
CA TYR A 32 22.54 5.79 -27.94
C TYR A 32 22.82 7.28 -27.83
N TRP A 33 23.18 7.93 -28.94
CA TRP A 33 23.38 9.38 -28.93
C TRP A 33 22.10 10.15 -28.61
N ASN A 34 20.96 9.74 -29.16
CA ASN A 34 19.68 10.35 -28.83
C ASN A 34 19.30 10.14 -27.36
N ALA A 35 19.57 8.96 -26.79
CA ALA A 35 19.37 8.68 -25.36
C ALA A 35 20.23 9.59 -24.46
N VAL A 36 21.50 9.84 -24.82
CA VAL A 36 22.38 10.78 -24.09
C VAL A 36 21.85 12.22 -24.18
N LYS A 37 21.41 12.68 -25.36
CA LYS A 37 20.80 14.02 -25.53
C LYS A 37 19.55 14.18 -24.68
N ALA A 38 18.69 13.16 -24.67
CA ALA A 38 17.44 13.15 -23.92
C ALA A 38 17.63 12.91 -22.42
N ARG A 39 18.84 12.51 -21.98
CA ARG A 39 19.13 12.03 -20.62
C ARG A 39 18.18 10.91 -20.20
N ASP A 40 17.93 9.99 -21.13
CA ASP A 40 16.94 8.94 -20.96
C ASP A 40 17.42 7.90 -19.94
N ARG A 41 16.70 7.83 -18.81
CA ARG A 41 17.00 6.93 -17.69
C ARG A 41 16.70 5.46 -18.04
N ASN A 42 15.89 5.19 -19.07
CA ASN A 42 15.57 3.84 -19.50
C ASN A 42 16.78 3.11 -20.11
N PHE A 43 17.80 3.87 -20.52
CA PHE A 43 19.05 3.32 -21.05
C PHE A 43 20.16 3.21 -19.99
N ASP A 44 19.91 3.63 -18.75
CA ASP A 44 20.89 3.45 -17.67
C ASP A 44 21.14 1.96 -17.41
N GLY A 45 22.40 1.54 -17.50
CA GLY A 45 22.80 0.13 -17.37
C GLY A 45 22.79 -0.65 -18.68
N THR A 46 22.20 -0.11 -19.75
CA THR A 46 22.24 -0.71 -21.09
C THR A 46 23.54 -0.38 -21.83
N PHE A 47 24.05 0.85 -21.65
CA PHE A 47 25.35 1.28 -22.16
C PHE A 47 25.89 2.44 -21.31
N PHE A 48 27.18 2.72 -21.49
CA PHE A 48 27.87 3.86 -20.89
C PHE A 48 28.50 4.71 -21.99
N TYR A 49 28.65 6.01 -21.77
CA TYR A 49 29.34 6.88 -22.72
C TYR A 49 30.56 7.53 -22.09
N SER A 50 31.66 7.64 -22.83
CA SER A 50 32.85 8.36 -22.39
C SER A 50 33.07 9.63 -23.20
N VAL A 51 33.76 10.60 -22.60
CA VAL A 51 34.08 11.89 -23.21
C VAL A 51 35.59 12.06 -23.25
N ALA A 52 36.18 11.98 -24.45
CA ALA A 52 37.61 12.03 -24.70
C ALA A 52 38.30 13.23 -24.04
N THR A 53 37.72 14.42 -24.16
CA THR A 53 38.30 15.67 -23.64
C THR A 53 38.33 15.77 -22.12
N THR A 54 37.51 14.98 -21.41
CA THR A 54 37.47 15.00 -19.94
C THR A 54 38.04 13.76 -19.29
N GLY A 55 38.29 12.69 -20.07
CA GLY A 55 38.71 11.40 -19.55
C GLY A 55 37.68 10.70 -18.66
N VAL A 56 36.40 11.08 -18.76
CA VAL A 56 35.32 10.59 -17.88
C VAL A 56 34.29 9.77 -18.66
N TYR A 57 33.78 8.70 -18.05
CA TYR A 57 32.60 7.99 -18.54
C TYR A 57 31.39 8.12 -17.62
N CYS A 58 30.20 8.04 -18.21
CA CYS A 58 28.91 8.41 -17.62
C CYS A 58 27.80 7.44 -18.03
N ARG A 59 26.72 7.46 -17.24
CA ARG A 59 25.41 6.91 -17.66
C ARG A 59 24.70 7.84 -18.63
N PRO A 60 23.81 7.33 -19.50
CA PRO A 60 23.00 8.14 -20.41
C PRO A 60 22.21 9.25 -19.70
N SER A 61 21.68 8.98 -18.50
CA SER A 61 20.93 9.97 -17.72
C SER A 61 21.77 11.07 -17.04
N CYS A 62 23.10 11.05 -17.19
CA CYS A 62 23.99 11.97 -16.49
C CYS A 62 23.66 13.44 -16.82
N ALA A 63 23.42 14.24 -15.78
CA ALA A 63 23.16 15.68 -15.92
C ALA A 63 24.42 16.52 -16.23
N ALA A 64 25.55 15.89 -16.58
CA ALA A 64 26.73 16.59 -17.07
C ALA A 64 26.42 17.41 -18.33
N ARG A 65 27.24 18.43 -18.59
CA ARG A 65 27.15 19.21 -19.82
C ARG A 65 27.36 18.25 -21.00
N LEU A 66 26.48 18.37 -22.00
CA LEU A 66 26.57 17.55 -23.20
C LEU A 66 27.88 17.86 -23.94
N ALA A 67 28.67 16.82 -24.21
CA ALA A 67 29.90 16.93 -24.99
C ALA A 67 29.59 16.96 -26.50
N ASN A 68 30.53 17.44 -27.32
CA ASN A 68 30.40 17.31 -28.77
C ASN A 68 30.37 15.83 -29.17
N ARG A 69 29.52 15.49 -30.15
CA ARG A 69 29.32 14.10 -30.60
C ARG A 69 30.62 13.39 -30.99
N GLU A 70 31.56 14.12 -31.58
CA GLU A 70 32.88 13.63 -32.02
C GLU A 70 33.77 13.15 -30.86
N ASN A 71 33.57 13.70 -29.66
CA ASN A 71 34.35 13.37 -28.46
C ASN A 71 33.72 12.24 -27.64
N VAL A 72 32.65 11.61 -28.14
CA VAL A 72 31.85 10.63 -27.40
C VAL A 72 32.01 9.23 -27.97
N ALA A 73 32.40 8.29 -27.11
CA ALA A 73 32.40 6.85 -27.38
C ALA A 73 31.37 6.14 -26.49
N PHE A 74 30.88 4.98 -26.93
CA PHE A 74 29.92 4.16 -26.20
C PHE A 74 30.54 2.82 -25.82
N HIS A 75 30.22 2.33 -24.62
CA HIS A 75 30.77 1.12 -23.99
C HIS A 75 29.62 0.25 -23.49
N ALA A 76 29.77 -1.08 -23.54
CA ALA A 76 28.71 -1.99 -23.09
C ALA A 76 28.69 -2.11 -21.57
N SER A 77 29.85 -2.04 -20.91
CA SER A 77 29.94 -2.06 -19.44
C SER A 77 30.82 -0.94 -18.85
N CYS A 78 30.83 -0.82 -17.52
CA CYS A 78 31.76 0.04 -16.80
C CYS A 78 33.21 -0.42 -17.02
N GLU A 79 33.45 -1.73 -16.96
CA GLU A 79 34.77 -2.33 -17.13
C GLU A 79 35.32 -2.07 -18.55
N ASP A 80 34.46 -2.06 -19.58
CA ASP A 80 34.85 -1.68 -20.93
C ASP A 80 35.38 -0.23 -20.98
N ALA A 81 34.66 0.69 -20.36
CA ALA A 81 35.05 2.10 -20.33
C ALA A 81 36.35 2.32 -19.52
N GLU A 82 36.52 1.60 -18.41
CA GLU A 82 37.73 1.67 -17.59
C GLU A 82 38.95 1.07 -18.30
N ARG A 83 38.80 -0.06 -19.00
CA ARG A 83 39.85 -0.63 -19.87
C ARG A 83 40.24 0.30 -21.00
N ALA A 84 39.29 1.10 -21.50
CA ALA A 84 39.55 2.15 -22.48
C ALA A 84 40.21 3.42 -21.89
N GLY A 85 40.56 3.42 -20.60
CA GLY A 85 41.31 4.49 -19.93
C GLY A 85 40.46 5.61 -19.34
N PHE A 86 39.14 5.45 -19.25
CA PHE A 86 38.24 6.47 -18.70
C PHE A 86 37.96 6.23 -17.23
N ARG A 87 37.96 7.30 -16.43
CA ARG A 87 37.57 7.23 -15.01
C ARG A 87 36.05 7.41 -14.83
N PRO A 88 35.44 6.83 -13.79
CA PRO A 88 34.02 7.00 -13.53
C PRO A 88 33.68 8.46 -13.21
N CYS A 89 32.54 8.92 -13.75
CA CYS A 89 32.01 10.24 -13.44
C CYS A 89 31.64 10.35 -11.97
N LYS A 90 32.22 11.34 -11.28
CA LYS A 90 31.91 11.62 -9.87
C LYS A 90 30.46 12.08 -9.63
N ARG A 91 29.76 12.53 -10.69
CA ARG A 91 28.39 13.04 -10.63
C ARG A 91 27.34 11.94 -10.75
N CYS A 92 27.36 11.16 -11.84
CA CYS A 92 26.42 10.06 -12.02
C CYS A 92 26.89 8.74 -11.44
N LYS A 93 28.18 8.63 -11.09
CA LYS A 93 28.81 7.48 -10.44
C LYS A 93 28.40 6.16 -11.10
N PRO A 94 28.76 5.97 -12.38
CA PRO A 94 28.21 4.91 -13.21
C PRO A 94 28.48 3.50 -12.66
N ASN A 95 29.60 3.33 -11.95
CA ASN A 95 30.05 2.11 -11.29
C ASN A 95 29.46 1.86 -9.89
N GLU A 96 28.73 2.82 -9.31
CA GLU A 96 28.01 2.63 -8.04
C GLU A 96 26.54 2.25 -8.30
N PRO A 97 25.81 1.62 -7.37
CA PRO A 97 24.37 1.43 -7.50
C PRO A 97 23.66 2.77 -7.78
N SER A 98 22.49 2.72 -8.42
CA SER A 98 21.71 3.93 -8.70
C SER A 98 21.48 4.77 -7.44
N LEU A 99 21.34 6.08 -7.61
CA LEU A 99 21.10 6.98 -6.48
C LEU A 99 19.88 6.53 -5.66
N HIS A 100 18.85 6.01 -6.32
CA HIS A 100 17.69 5.41 -5.67
C HIS A 100 18.04 4.18 -4.83
N GLN A 101 18.81 3.22 -5.36
CA GLN A 101 19.26 2.05 -4.62
C GLN A 101 20.15 2.41 -3.43
N ARG A 102 21.05 3.40 -3.60
CA ARG A 102 21.92 3.89 -2.53
C ARG A 102 21.11 4.53 -1.40
N TYR A 103 20.08 5.31 -1.75
CA TYR A 103 19.17 5.86 -0.76
C TYR A 103 18.28 4.81 -0.12
N ALA A 104 17.84 3.79 -0.86
CA ALA A 104 17.06 2.69 -0.32
C ALA A 104 17.87 1.90 0.72
N ALA A 105 19.15 1.64 0.45
CA ALA A 105 20.05 1.02 1.42
C ALA A 105 20.21 1.87 2.69
N LYS A 106 20.44 3.17 2.55
CA LYS A 106 20.53 4.11 3.70
C LYS A 106 19.23 4.18 4.51
N VAL A 107 18.07 4.12 3.85
CA VAL A 107 16.77 4.09 4.54
C VAL A 107 16.57 2.74 5.25
N ALA A 108 16.97 1.62 4.65
CA ALA A 108 16.90 0.31 5.28
C ALA A 108 17.79 0.23 6.54
N GLU A 109 19.02 0.76 6.46
CA GLU A 109 19.92 0.88 7.60
C GLU A 109 19.32 1.73 8.73
N ALA A 110 18.73 2.88 8.40
CA ALA A 110 18.03 3.70 9.38
C ALA A 110 16.82 2.98 10.00
N CYS A 111 16.05 2.22 9.22
CA CYS A 111 14.95 1.41 9.72
C CYS A 111 15.44 0.31 10.68
N GLN A 112 16.57 -0.32 10.37
CA GLN A 112 17.20 -1.31 11.24
C GLN A 112 17.68 -0.69 12.54
N LEU A 113 18.34 0.47 12.48
CA LEU A 113 18.78 1.20 13.67
C LEU A 113 17.60 1.58 14.57
N ILE A 114 16.49 2.05 13.99
CA ILE A 114 15.23 2.29 14.73
C ILE A 114 14.69 1.00 15.36
N ALA A 115 14.89 -0.15 14.70
CA ALA A 115 14.39 -1.42 15.19
C ALA A 115 15.18 -1.97 16.38
N GLU A 116 16.50 -1.79 16.35
CA GLU A 116 17.45 -2.30 17.35
C GLU A 116 17.62 -1.37 18.55
N SER A 117 17.33 -0.08 18.42
CA SER A 117 17.51 0.90 19.51
C SER A 117 16.41 0.83 20.57
N GLU A 118 16.77 0.86 21.85
CA GLU A 118 15.80 0.92 22.97
C GLU A 118 15.03 2.24 22.99
N GLU A 119 15.74 3.36 22.87
CA GLU A 119 15.16 4.68 22.64
C GLU A 119 15.22 5.04 21.16
N ALA A 120 14.15 5.64 20.64
CA ALA A 120 14.10 6.04 19.24
C ALA A 120 15.19 7.09 18.94
N PRO A 121 16.13 6.81 18.00
CA PRO A 121 17.17 7.77 17.64
C PRO A 121 16.55 9.06 17.09
N THR A 122 17.22 10.20 17.31
CA THR A 122 16.73 11.47 16.78
C THR A 122 16.87 11.52 15.25
N LEU A 123 16.16 12.46 14.62
CA LEU A 123 16.30 12.67 13.17
C LEU A 123 17.75 12.98 12.78
N ASP A 124 18.46 13.73 13.62
CA ASP A 124 19.86 14.09 13.40
C ASP A 124 20.77 12.86 13.49
N ASP A 125 20.54 11.94 14.44
CA ASP A 125 21.31 10.69 14.57
C ASP A 125 21.13 9.78 13.35
N LEU A 126 19.88 9.64 12.89
CA LEU A 126 19.55 8.84 11.70
C LEU A 126 20.17 9.45 10.44
N ALA A 127 20.11 10.77 10.31
CA ALA A 127 20.68 11.49 9.19
C ALA A 127 22.22 11.42 9.18
N HIS A 128 22.85 11.56 10.35
CA HIS A 128 24.29 11.43 10.52
C HIS A 128 24.77 10.03 10.14
N THR A 129 24.10 8.99 10.63
CA THR A 129 24.39 7.58 10.28
C THR A 129 24.26 7.35 8.78
N ALA A 130 23.21 7.90 8.16
CA ALA A 130 23.02 7.85 6.72
C ALA A 130 23.98 8.76 5.93
N GLY A 131 24.85 9.55 6.56
CA GLY A 131 25.74 10.51 5.92
C GLY A 131 24.99 11.56 5.07
N LEU A 132 23.86 12.06 5.58
CA LEU A 132 22.99 13.06 4.94
C LEU A 132 22.65 14.18 5.94
N SER A 133 22.28 15.36 5.44
CA SER A 133 21.68 16.39 6.32
C SER A 133 20.28 15.96 6.77
N ALA A 134 19.85 16.38 7.96
CA ALA A 134 18.54 16.04 8.52
C ALA A 134 17.37 16.31 7.56
N TYR A 135 17.37 17.48 6.92
CA TYR A 135 16.34 17.86 5.95
C TYR A 135 16.33 16.94 4.71
N HIS A 136 17.53 16.62 4.18
CA HIS A 136 17.64 15.76 3.01
C HIS A 136 17.27 14.31 3.33
N PHE A 137 17.75 13.80 4.46
CA PHE A 137 17.38 12.47 4.97
C PHE A 137 15.88 12.34 5.17
N HIS A 138 15.24 13.31 5.85
CA HIS A 138 13.79 13.32 6.06
C HIS A 138 13.01 13.19 4.74
N ARG A 139 13.40 13.96 3.72
CA ARG A 139 12.76 13.89 2.39
C ARG A 139 12.99 12.55 1.70
N VAL A 140 14.22 12.05 1.72
CA VAL A 140 14.60 10.77 1.09
C VAL A 140 13.85 9.62 1.76
N PHE A 141 13.84 9.58 3.09
CA PHE A 141 13.13 8.59 3.88
C PHE A 141 11.63 8.62 3.57
N LYS A 142 10.99 9.80 3.59
CA LYS A 142 9.56 9.93 3.23
C LYS A 142 9.26 9.47 1.80
N THR A 143 10.18 9.68 0.87
CA THR A 143 10.01 9.28 -0.53
C THR A 143 10.11 7.75 -0.70
N ILE A 144 10.98 7.09 0.06
CA ILE A 144 11.26 5.65 -0.06
C ILE A 144 10.35 4.81 0.83
N ALA A 145 10.21 5.17 2.11
CA ALA A 145 9.41 4.46 3.09
C ALA A 145 7.92 4.86 3.07
N GLY A 146 7.57 5.96 2.41
CA GLY A 146 6.20 6.48 2.33
C GLY A 146 5.70 7.23 3.58
N VAL A 147 6.46 7.18 4.69
CA VAL A 147 6.18 7.82 5.98
C VAL A 147 7.40 8.62 6.47
N THR A 148 7.23 9.53 7.43
CA THR A 148 8.39 10.27 7.98
C THR A 148 9.23 9.37 8.90
N PRO A 149 10.54 9.67 9.12
CA PRO A 149 11.35 8.95 10.09
C PRO A 149 10.73 8.91 11.49
N LYS A 150 10.12 10.02 11.93
CA LYS A 150 9.42 10.12 13.21
C LYS A 150 8.21 9.18 13.26
N ASP A 151 7.36 9.20 12.24
CA ASP A 151 6.18 8.33 12.18
C ASP A 151 6.57 6.86 12.11
N TYR A 152 7.64 6.53 11.38
CA TYR A 152 8.20 5.18 11.31
C TYR A 152 8.71 4.71 12.68
N ALA A 153 9.47 5.55 13.38
CA ALA A 153 9.96 5.26 14.73
C ALA A 153 8.82 5.10 15.74
N VAL A 154 7.80 5.96 15.66
CA VAL A 154 6.59 5.83 16.49
C VAL A 154 5.86 4.52 16.18
N ALA A 155 5.66 4.17 14.91
CA ALA A 155 5.00 2.93 14.50
C ALA A 155 5.80 1.68 14.92
N HIS A 156 7.12 1.71 14.78
CA HIS A 156 7.98 0.62 15.21
C HIS A 156 7.98 0.47 16.74
N ARG A 157 8.01 1.58 17.49
CA ARG A 157 7.89 1.58 18.94
C ARG A 157 6.53 1.05 19.40
N GLN A 158 5.44 1.46 18.75
CA GLN A 158 4.10 0.92 18.98
C GLN A 158 4.07 -0.60 18.74
N LYS A 159 4.71 -1.08 17.66
CA LYS A 159 4.82 -2.50 17.34
C LYS A 159 5.64 -3.26 18.40
N ARG A 160 6.79 -2.75 18.84
CA ARG A 160 7.59 -3.36 19.92
C ARG A 160 6.84 -3.39 21.24
N VAL A 161 6.17 -2.30 21.62
CA VAL A 161 5.31 -2.25 22.81
C VAL A 161 4.21 -3.31 22.68
N ARG A 162 3.57 -3.45 21.52
CA ARG A 162 2.59 -4.53 21.25
C ARG A 162 3.18 -5.92 21.45
N GLU A 163 4.34 -6.18 20.88
CA GLU A 163 5.00 -7.49 20.92
C GLU A 163 5.51 -7.85 22.33
N ASN A 164 6.04 -6.89 23.08
CA ASN A 164 6.52 -7.08 24.45
C ASN A 164 5.36 -7.19 25.45
N LEU A 165 4.28 -6.41 25.27
CA LEU A 165 3.06 -6.56 26.07
C LEU A 165 2.45 -7.97 25.93
N THR A 166 2.57 -8.62 24.77
CA THR A 166 2.17 -10.04 24.59
C THR A 166 3.08 -11.06 25.26
N LYS A 167 4.31 -10.70 25.67
CA LYS A 167 5.32 -11.65 26.18
C LYS A 167 5.57 -11.55 27.70
N SER A 168 5.42 -10.39 28.34
CA SER A 168 5.77 -10.21 29.76
C SER A 168 4.62 -10.55 30.72
N ARG A 169 4.95 -11.09 31.90
CA ARG A 169 3.98 -11.57 32.92
C ARG A 169 3.19 -10.46 33.64
N SER A 170 3.66 -9.20 33.63
CA SER A 170 2.92 -8.07 34.21
C SER A 170 3.12 -6.74 33.46
N VAL A 171 2.16 -5.81 33.62
CA VAL A 171 2.18 -4.45 33.02
C VAL A 171 3.39 -3.65 33.48
N THR A 172 3.71 -3.75 34.76
CA THR A 172 4.81 -3.06 35.42
C THR A 172 6.18 -3.50 34.90
N GLU A 173 6.33 -4.79 34.60
CA GLU A 173 7.60 -5.39 34.13
C GLU A 173 7.89 -5.02 32.67
N ALA A 174 6.89 -5.04 31.78
CA ALA A 174 7.09 -4.62 30.39
C ALA A 174 7.39 -3.11 30.23
N ILE A 175 6.93 -2.28 31.18
CA ILE A 175 7.24 -0.84 31.21
C ILE A 175 8.72 -0.64 31.59
N HIS A 176 9.23 -1.45 32.51
CA HIS A 176 10.63 -1.46 32.92
C HIS A 176 11.57 -2.02 31.85
N GLU A 177 11.17 -3.11 31.18
CA GLU A 177 11.90 -3.76 30.07
C GLU A 177 11.86 -2.96 28.75
N SER A 178 11.00 -1.94 28.66
CA SER A 178 10.89 -1.06 27.47
C SER A 178 11.55 0.32 27.65
N GLY A 179 12.38 0.49 28.67
CA GLY A 179 13.21 1.69 28.88
C GLY A 179 12.50 2.91 29.50
N PHE A 180 11.34 2.75 30.15
CA PHE A 180 10.62 3.87 30.76
C PHE A 180 10.88 3.98 32.28
N ASN A 181 11.76 4.92 32.68
CA ASN A 181 12.11 5.16 34.09
C ASN A 181 11.02 5.86 34.94
N SER A 182 9.82 6.10 34.43
CA SER A 182 8.70 6.58 35.27
C SER A 182 7.33 6.28 34.65
N SER A 183 6.44 5.71 35.47
CA SER A 183 5.06 5.32 35.16
C SER A 183 4.19 6.50 34.69
N GLY A 184 4.49 7.74 35.08
CA GLY A 184 3.67 8.92 34.77
C GLY A 184 3.67 9.39 33.30
N ARG A 185 4.78 9.26 32.56
CA ARG A 185 4.85 9.69 31.14
C ARG A 185 4.27 8.66 30.16
N PHE A 186 4.07 7.42 30.59
CA PHE A 186 3.47 6.35 29.81
C PHE A 186 1.94 6.50 29.71
N TYR A 187 1.26 6.82 30.81
CA TYR A 187 -0.19 7.05 30.78
C TYR A 187 -0.59 8.30 29.99
N ALA A 188 0.25 9.35 30.01
CA ALA A 188 -0.03 10.59 29.27
C ALA A 188 0.06 10.43 27.73
N ASN A 189 0.95 9.58 27.21
CA ASN A 189 1.13 9.39 25.77
C ASN A 189 0.48 8.10 25.20
N SER A 190 0.10 7.13 26.04
CA SER A 190 -0.40 5.83 25.56
C SER A 190 -1.81 5.88 24.99
N ALA A 191 -2.71 6.71 25.53
CA ALA A 191 -4.07 6.85 25.02
C ALA A 191 -4.11 7.48 23.61
N GLU A 192 -3.26 8.48 23.35
CA GLU A 192 -3.12 9.14 22.05
C GLU A 192 -2.44 8.25 20.99
N VAL A 193 -1.56 7.35 21.42
CA VAL A 193 -0.69 6.52 20.57
C VAL A 193 -1.30 5.14 20.27
N LEU A 194 -2.19 4.61 21.11
CA LEU A 194 -2.83 3.29 20.93
C LEU A 194 -4.31 3.36 20.54
N GLY A 195 -4.97 4.51 20.68
CA GLY A 195 -6.42 4.64 20.49
C GLY A 195 -7.26 3.87 21.53
N MET A 196 -6.62 3.27 22.54
CA MET A 196 -7.17 2.53 23.67
C MET A 196 -6.11 2.44 24.79
N THR A 197 -6.47 1.99 26.00
CA THR A 197 -5.49 1.92 27.10
C THR A 197 -4.51 0.73 26.93
N PRO A 198 -3.26 0.80 27.44
CA PRO A 198 -2.30 -0.31 27.40
C PRO A 198 -2.82 -1.63 28.00
N THR A 199 -3.74 -1.54 28.96
CA THR A 199 -4.45 -2.68 29.57
C THR A 199 -5.42 -3.34 28.58
N ASP A 200 -6.15 -2.55 27.78
CA ASP A 200 -7.06 -3.03 26.72
C ASP A 200 -6.31 -3.65 25.54
N PHE A 201 -5.09 -3.18 25.30
CA PHE A 201 -4.25 -3.65 24.20
C PHE A 201 -3.52 -4.96 24.54
N ARG A 202 -2.98 -5.08 25.76
CA ARG A 202 -2.32 -6.31 26.26
C ARG A 202 -3.29 -7.49 26.34
N SER A 203 -4.55 -7.22 26.64
CA SER A 203 -5.59 -8.22 26.75
C SER A 203 -6.13 -8.70 25.39
N GLY A 204 -5.73 -8.06 24.28
CA GLY A 204 -6.19 -8.39 22.91
C GLY A 204 -7.50 -7.72 22.51
N GLY A 205 -7.92 -6.67 23.24
CA GLY A 205 -9.29 -6.60 23.68
C GLY A 205 -9.49 -7.75 24.66
N THR A 206 -9.73 -7.47 25.93
CA THR A 206 -10.04 -8.45 26.98
C THR A 206 -11.06 -9.48 26.51
N ASN A 207 -11.29 -10.52 27.33
CA ASN A 207 -12.57 -11.24 27.40
C ASN A 207 -13.75 -10.26 27.43
N ALA A 208 -14.00 -9.61 26.30
CA ALA A 208 -15.00 -8.61 26.09
C ALA A 208 -16.12 -9.44 25.54
N ASP A 209 -17.13 -9.60 26.39
CA ASP A 209 -18.38 -10.19 26.02
C ASP A 209 -18.86 -9.51 24.74
N MET A 210 -18.83 -10.28 23.66
CA MET A 210 -19.34 -9.83 22.38
C MET A 210 -20.67 -10.52 22.17
N ARG A 211 -21.74 -9.74 22.31
CA ARG A 211 -23.06 -10.20 21.92
C ARG A 211 -23.14 -10.24 20.41
N PHE A 212 -23.64 -11.34 19.87
CA PHE A 212 -23.87 -11.46 18.44
C PHE A 212 -25.20 -12.15 18.15
N ALA A 213 -25.79 -11.79 17.02
CA ALA A 213 -26.96 -12.44 16.47
C ALA A 213 -26.80 -12.62 14.97
N VAL A 214 -27.47 -13.64 14.44
CA VAL A 214 -27.58 -13.90 13.02
C VAL A 214 -29.04 -13.75 12.61
N GLY A 215 -29.26 -13.15 11.46
CA GLY A 215 -30.59 -12.99 10.88
C GLY A 215 -30.51 -12.92 9.36
N GLU A 216 -31.61 -12.51 8.74
CA GLU A 216 -31.75 -12.43 7.29
C GLU A 216 -32.05 -11.00 6.84
N CYS A 217 -31.51 -10.62 5.69
CA CYS A 217 -31.86 -9.38 5.01
C CYS A 217 -31.86 -9.58 3.48
N SER A 218 -32.20 -8.54 2.74
CA SER A 218 -32.22 -8.55 1.27
C SER A 218 -30.86 -8.86 0.59
N LEU A 219 -29.77 -8.85 1.35
CA LEU A 219 -28.41 -9.19 0.90
C LEU A 219 -27.99 -10.62 1.29
N GLY A 220 -28.89 -11.42 1.87
CA GLY A 220 -28.63 -12.75 2.41
C GLY A 220 -28.50 -12.74 3.94
N SER A 221 -27.85 -13.76 4.49
CA SER A 221 -27.60 -13.86 5.92
C SER A 221 -26.73 -12.70 6.40
N ILE A 222 -27.09 -12.14 7.55
CA ILE A 222 -26.41 -11.02 8.19
C ILE A 222 -26.05 -11.41 9.63
N LEU A 223 -24.81 -11.14 10.01
CA LEU A 223 -24.35 -11.27 11.39
C LEU A 223 -24.00 -9.90 11.94
N VAL A 224 -24.49 -9.60 13.13
CA VAL A 224 -24.15 -8.37 13.87
C VAL A 224 -23.51 -8.77 15.19
N ALA A 225 -22.37 -8.15 15.52
CA ALA A 225 -21.72 -8.33 16.81
C ALA A 225 -21.36 -6.97 17.43
N ALA A 226 -21.57 -6.85 18.74
CA ALA A 226 -21.29 -5.64 19.49
C ALA A 226 -20.52 -5.94 20.78
N SER A 227 -19.64 -5.02 21.15
CA SER A 227 -19.04 -4.95 22.48
C SER A 227 -19.82 -3.97 23.36
N ASP A 228 -19.36 -3.79 24.59
CA ASP A 228 -19.79 -2.72 25.49
C ASP A 228 -19.62 -1.29 24.90
N LYS A 229 -18.73 -1.13 23.92
CA LYS A 229 -18.46 0.15 23.23
C LYS A 229 -19.36 0.40 22.03
N GLY A 230 -20.08 -0.62 21.54
CA GLY A 230 -20.96 -0.53 20.37
C GLY A 230 -20.70 -1.60 19.31
N ILE A 231 -21.24 -1.40 18.11
CA ILE A 231 -21.17 -2.38 17.01
C ILE A 231 -19.71 -2.55 16.57
N ALA A 232 -19.20 -3.78 16.68
CA ALA A 232 -17.83 -4.14 16.32
C ALA A 232 -17.76 -4.89 14.97
N ALA A 233 -18.86 -5.55 14.56
CA ALA A 233 -18.94 -6.21 13.26
C ALA A 233 -20.37 -6.22 12.69
N ILE A 234 -20.47 -6.03 11.38
CA ILE A 234 -21.65 -6.30 10.54
C ILE A 234 -21.13 -7.06 9.32
N LEU A 235 -21.53 -8.31 9.18
CA LEU A 235 -21.04 -9.24 8.16
C LEU A 235 -22.21 -9.74 7.31
N PHE A 236 -21.95 -10.02 6.03
CA PHE A 236 -22.93 -10.64 5.12
C PHE A 236 -22.38 -11.91 4.51
N GLY A 237 -23.26 -12.87 4.28
CA GLY A 237 -22.94 -14.14 3.63
C GLY A 237 -24.19 -14.79 3.06
N ASP A 238 -24.01 -15.99 2.56
CA ASP A 238 -25.09 -16.87 2.12
C ASP A 238 -25.27 -18.05 3.08
N ASP A 239 -24.38 -18.19 4.07
CA ASP A 239 -24.28 -19.28 5.03
C ASP A 239 -24.02 -18.70 6.43
N PRO A 240 -24.97 -18.82 7.38
CA PRO A 240 -24.84 -18.37 8.77
C PRO A 240 -23.62 -18.90 9.50
N GLU A 241 -23.30 -20.19 9.36
CA GLU A 241 -22.21 -20.87 10.03
C GLU A 241 -20.85 -20.31 9.58
N VAL A 242 -20.71 -19.99 8.29
CA VAL A 242 -19.51 -19.31 7.77
C VAL A 242 -19.33 -17.92 8.39
N LEU A 243 -20.41 -17.19 8.68
CA LEU A 243 -20.33 -15.88 9.33
C LEU A 243 -19.90 -15.98 10.78
N ILE A 244 -20.36 -17.01 11.50
CA ILE A 244 -19.95 -17.27 12.88
C ILE A 244 -18.45 -17.60 12.94
N HIS A 245 -17.96 -18.47 12.06
CA HIS A 245 -16.53 -18.77 11.99
C HIS A 245 -15.69 -17.52 11.63
N ASP A 246 -16.15 -16.68 10.69
CA ASP A 246 -15.47 -15.41 10.36
C ASP A 246 -15.48 -14.43 11.56
N LEU A 247 -16.51 -14.46 12.41
CA LEU A 247 -16.53 -13.69 13.65
C LEU A 247 -15.49 -14.22 14.66
N GLU A 248 -15.42 -15.53 14.87
CA GLU A 248 -14.44 -16.19 15.74
C GLU A 248 -13.00 -15.87 15.29
N ASP A 249 -12.70 -16.00 14.00
CA ASP A 249 -11.38 -15.70 13.43
C ASP A 249 -10.98 -14.23 13.63
N ARG A 250 -11.96 -13.31 13.58
CA ARG A 250 -11.73 -11.87 13.78
C ARG A 250 -11.54 -11.48 15.23
N PHE A 251 -12.15 -12.23 16.15
CA PHE A 251 -12.15 -11.97 17.57
C PHE A 251 -11.80 -13.24 18.37
N PRO A 252 -10.62 -13.84 18.16
CA PRO A 252 -10.27 -15.17 18.69
C PRO A 252 -10.11 -15.23 20.21
N LYS A 253 -10.20 -14.08 20.89
CA LYS A 253 -10.11 -13.93 22.35
C LYS A 253 -11.39 -13.37 22.97
N ALA A 254 -12.41 -13.08 22.17
CA ALA A 254 -13.69 -12.59 22.68
C ALA A 254 -14.52 -13.74 23.23
N ASN A 255 -15.27 -13.47 24.29
CA ASN A 255 -16.31 -14.38 24.76
C ASN A 255 -17.57 -14.09 23.92
N LEU A 256 -17.87 -14.97 22.96
CA LEU A 256 -19.02 -14.79 22.07
C LEU A 256 -20.30 -15.26 22.79
N ILE A 257 -21.24 -14.33 22.98
CA ILE A 257 -22.50 -14.56 23.67
C ILE A 257 -23.63 -14.39 22.64
N GLY A 258 -24.57 -15.34 22.59
CA GLY A 258 -25.76 -15.17 21.77
C GLY A 258 -26.57 -13.94 22.18
N GLY A 259 -27.17 -13.27 21.20
CA GLY A 259 -28.03 -12.11 21.41
C GLY A 259 -29.18 -12.43 22.36
N ASP A 260 -29.43 -11.52 23.29
CA ASP A 260 -30.63 -11.52 24.13
C ASP A 260 -31.75 -10.68 23.46
N SER A 261 -32.93 -10.63 24.07
CA SER A 261 -34.06 -9.88 23.52
C SER A 261 -33.78 -8.39 23.32
N ALA A 262 -32.87 -7.80 24.11
CA ALA A 262 -32.47 -6.40 23.93
C ALA A 262 -31.50 -6.24 22.73
N PHE A 263 -30.71 -7.26 22.42
CA PHE A 263 -29.87 -7.30 21.25
C PHE A 263 -30.67 -7.45 19.94
N GLU A 264 -31.87 -8.02 19.98
CA GLU A 264 -32.77 -8.08 18.82
C GLU A 264 -33.17 -6.68 18.31
N ASP A 265 -33.34 -5.70 19.20
CA ASP A 265 -33.61 -4.31 18.79
C ASP A 265 -32.42 -3.70 18.02
N VAL A 266 -31.20 -4.05 18.43
CA VAL A 266 -29.97 -3.66 17.74
C VAL A 266 -29.90 -4.32 16.37
N MET A 267 -30.23 -5.61 16.30
CA MET A 267 -30.30 -6.36 15.06
C MET A 267 -31.32 -5.74 14.09
N ALA A 268 -32.52 -5.42 14.56
CA ALA A 268 -33.57 -4.79 13.77
C ALA A 268 -33.14 -3.42 13.23
N LYS A 269 -32.44 -2.60 14.02
CA LYS A 269 -31.88 -1.31 13.55
C LYS A 269 -30.83 -1.51 12.46
N VAL A 270 -29.96 -2.51 12.60
CA VAL A 270 -28.94 -2.80 11.59
C VAL A 270 -29.57 -3.34 10.31
N VAL A 271 -30.54 -4.24 10.39
CA VAL A 271 -31.30 -4.72 9.21
C VAL A 271 -32.03 -3.53 8.57
N GLY A 272 -32.65 -2.67 9.36
CA GLY A 272 -33.28 -1.43 8.89
C GLY A 272 -32.32 -0.53 8.12
N LEU A 273 -31.08 -0.35 8.59
CA LEU A 273 -30.04 0.38 7.86
C LEU A 273 -29.72 -0.27 6.50
N VAL A 274 -29.73 -1.59 6.41
CA VAL A 274 -29.47 -2.30 5.14
C VAL A 274 -30.62 -2.10 4.15
N GLU A 275 -31.86 -2.15 4.64
CA GLU A 275 -33.06 -2.02 3.81
C GLU A 275 -33.41 -0.57 3.44
N ALA A 276 -33.11 0.39 4.32
CA ALA A 276 -33.36 1.82 4.15
C ALA A 276 -32.15 2.67 4.59
N PRO A 277 -31.06 2.70 3.79
CA PRO A 277 -29.79 3.34 4.17
C PRO A 277 -29.88 4.84 4.43
N GLU A 278 -30.90 5.52 3.88
CA GLU A 278 -31.20 6.93 4.10
C GLU A 278 -31.56 7.26 5.56
N SER A 279 -32.06 6.27 6.31
CA SER A 279 -32.43 6.44 7.72
C SER A 279 -31.20 6.64 8.62
N GLY A 280 -30.00 6.32 8.11
CA GLY A 280 -28.78 6.33 8.89
C GLY A 280 -28.79 5.29 10.02
N ILE A 281 -27.72 5.28 10.81
CA ILE A 281 -27.62 4.44 12.00
C ILE A 281 -27.13 5.30 13.17
N ASP A 282 -28.02 5.50 14.14
CA ASP A 282 -27.69 6.15 15.41
C ASP A 282 -27.32 5.07 16.44
N LEU A 283 -26.23 4.36 16.18
CA LEU A 283 -25.64 3.39 17.10
C LEU A 283 -24.13 3.65 17.24
N PRO A 284 -23.57 3.52 18.45
CA PRO A 284 -22.14 3.65 18.66
C PRO A 284 -21.40 2.54 17.91
N LEU A 285 -20.27 2.89 17.29
CA LEU A 285 -19.43 1.96 16.52
C LEU A 285 -18.10 1.72 17.25
N ASP A 286 -17.79 0.46 17.56
CA ASP A 286 -16.51 0.04 18.09
C ASP A 286 -15.53 -0.22 16.92
N MET A 287 -15.03 0.86 16.34
CA MET A 287 -14.03 0.79 15.26
C MET A 287 -12.69 0.30 15.81
N ARG A 288 -12.26 -0.89 15.39
CA ARG A 288 -10.96 -1.45 15.77
C ARG A 288 -10.02 -1.55 14.57
N GLY A 289 -9.07 -0.63 14.47
CA GLY A 289 -8.10 -0.60 13.37
C GLY A 289 -6.86 0.27 13.67
N THR A 290 -5.97 0.37 12.69
CA THR A 290 -4.84 1.31 12.73
C THR A 290 -5.33 2.76 12.62
N ALA A 291 -4.55 3.73 13.09
CA ALA A 291 -4.89 5.14 12.93
C ALA A 291 -5.20 5.53 11.47
N PHE A 292 -4.48 4.96 10.51
CA PHE A 292 -4.77 5.14 9.08
C PHE A 292 -6.15 4.60 8.69
N GLN A 293 -6.51 3.39 9.13
CA GLN A 293 -7.83 2.81 8.88
C GLN A 293 -8.95 3.64 9.50
N HIS A 294 -8.78 4.13 10.74
CA HIS A 294 -9.75 5.02 11.38
C HIS A 294 -9.99 6.29 10.56
N ARG A 295 -8.92 6.93 10.07
CA ARG A 295 -9.04 8.13 9.23
C ARG A 295 -9.77 7.85 7.92
N VAL A 296 -9.48 6.72 7.27
CA VAL A 296 -10.21 6.29 6.08
C VAL A 296 -11.68 6.06 6.41
N TRP A 297 -12.00 5.25 7.42
CA TRP A 297 -13.38 4.91 7.78
C TRP A 297 -14.21 6.12 8.18
N GLN A 298 -13.64 7.11 8.88
CA GLN A 298 -14.31 8.38 9.15
C GLN A 298 -14.61 9.13 7.84
N ALA A 299 -13.64 9.23 6.93
CA ALA A 299 -13.86 9.85 5.62
C ALA A 299 -14.93 9.13 4.79
N LEU A 300 -15.08 7.81 4.95
CA LEU A 300 -16.15 7.03 4.32
C LEU A 300 -17.54 7.40 4.86
N ARG A 301 -17.67 7.55 6.19
CA ARG A 301 -18.95 7.90 6.83
C ARG A 301 -19.47 9.27 6.40
N GLU A 302 -18.58 10.16 5.98
CA GLU A 302 -18.93 11.47 5.45
C GLU A 302 -19.39 11.45 3.98
N ILE A 303 -19.36 10.30 3.28
CA ILE A 303 -19.89 10.18 1.92
C ILE A 303 -21.43 10.15 2.00
N PRO A 304 -22.16 11.12 1.41
CA PRO A 304 -23.61 11.15 1.45
C PRO A 304 -24.25 9.88 0.83
N VAL A 305 -25.41 9.49 1.37
CA VAL A 305 -26.25 8.42 0.80
C VAL A 305 -26.59 8.78 -0.65
N GLY A 306 -26.57 7.79 -1.54
CA GLY A 306 -26.88 7.98 -2.97
C GLY A 306 -25.73 8.56 -3.80
N THR A 307 -24.61 8.91 -3.17
CA THR A 307 -23.40 9.38 -3.86
C THR A 307 -22.28 8.36 -3.77
N THR A 308 -21.33 8.45 -4.70
CA THR A 308 -20.12 7.63 -4.70
C THR A 308 -18.88 8.51 -4.72
N ALA A 309 -17.78 7.97 -4.20
CA ALA A 309 -16.47 8.59 -4.24
C ALA A 309 -15.44 7.60 -4.79
N THR A 310 -14.33 8.08 -5.32
CA THR A 310 -13.23 7.24 -5.80
C THR A 310 -12.20 7.01 -4.71
N TYR A 311 -11.41 5.94 -4.82
CA TYR A 311 -10.27 5.72 -3.92
C TYR A 311 -9.27 6.89 -3.92
N SER A 312 -9.13 7.58 -5.05
CA SER A 312 -8.30 8.79 -5.19
C SER A 312 -8.87 9.95 -4.39
N GLU A 313 -10.18 10.22 -4.48
CA GLU A 313 -10.85 11.29 -3.73
C GLU A 313 -10.76 11.06 -2.21
N ILE A 314 -10.92 9.82 -1.76
CA ILE A 314 -10.73 9.48 -0.33
C ILE A 314 -9.28 9.70 0.09
N ALA A 315 -8.31 9.32 -0.74
CA ALA A 315 -6.90 9.54 -0.46
C ALA A 315 -6.55 11.04 -0.37
N GLU A 316 -7.14 11.87 -1.23
CA GLU A 316 -7.02 13.33 -1.18
C GLU A 316 -7.67 13.91 0.07
N LYS A 317 -8.88 13.47 0.40
CA LYS A 317 -9.66 13.92 1.57
C LYS A 317 -8.93 13.67 2.89
N ILE A 318 -8.21 12.55 3.01
CA ILE A 318 -7.37 12.27 4.20
C ILE A 318 -5.98 12.94 4.13
N GLY A 319 -5.72 13.81 3.15
CA GLY A 319 -4.46 14.53 3.00
C GLY A 319 -3.29 13.66 2.53
N MET A 320 -3.57 12.51 1.91
CA MET A 320 -2.56 11.55 1.42
C MET A 320 -2.83 11.13 -0.04
N PRO A 321 -2.75 12.02 -1.04
CA PRO A 321 -3.17 11.73 -2.44
C PRO A 321 -2.48 10.53 -3.09
N LYS A 322 -1.27 10.16 -2.64
CA LYS A 322 -0.51 9.01 -3.16
C LYS A 322 -0.90 7.68 -2.52
N ALA A 323 -1.77 7.67 -1.50
CA ALA A 323 -2.11 6.50 -0.70
C ALA A 323 -3.30 5.69 -1.24
N VAL A 324 -3.66 5.84 -2.53
CA VAL A 324 -4.84 5.19 -3.15
C VAL A 324 -4.92 3.69 -2.89
N ARG A 325 -3.82 2.94 -3.03
CA ARG A 325 -3.78 1.49 -2.76
C ARG A 325 -4.00 1.17 -1.28
N ALA A 326 -3.43 1.97 -0.38
CA ALA A 326 -3.59 1.80 1.05
C ALA A 326 -5.03 2.09 1.49
N VAL A 327 -5.67 3.11 0.90
CA VAL A 327 -7.11 3.38 1.09
C VAL A 327 -7.95 2.19 0.63
N ALA A 328 -7.67 1.61 -0.53
CA ALA A 328 -8.38 0.42 -0.99
C ALA A 328 -8.24 -0.76 -0.01
N ALA A 329 -7.05 -1.00 0.53
CA ALA A 329 -6.82 -2.00 1.56
C ALA A 329 -7.57 -1.69 2.87
N ALA A 330 -7.64 -0.42 3.28
CA ALA A 330 -8.41 -0.01 4.45
C ALA A 330 -9.93 -0.18 4.26
N CYS A 331 -10.45 0.07 3.05
CA CYS A 331 -11.84 -0.25 2.70
C CYS A 331 -12.12 -1.76 2.79
N ALA A 332 -11.21 -2.61 2.28
CA ALA A 332 -11.34 -4.07 2.36
C ALA A 332 -11.21 -4.61 3.80
N ALA A 333 -10.51 -3.90 4.67
CA ALA A 333 -10.37 -4.22 6.09
C ALA A 333 -11.59 -3.83 6.94
N ASN A 334 -12.58 -3.13 6.37
CA ASN A 334 -13.79 -2.75 7.09
C ASN A 334 -14.54 -4.00 7.60
N LYS A 335 -14.93 -3.97 8.88
CA LYS A 335 -15.67 -5.04 9.55
C LYS A 335 -17.13 -4.68 9.83
N ILE A 336 -17.52 -3.42 9.62
CA ILE A 336 -18.83 -2.87 9.98
C ILE A 336 -19.51 -2.45 8.68
N ALA A 337 -19.99 -3.45 7.92
CA ALA A 337 -20.62 -3.22 6.62
C ALA A 337 -21.81 -2.26 6.71
N VAL A 338 -22.02 -1.47 5.65
CA VAL A 338 -23.08 -0.44 5.51
C VAL A 338 -22.96 0.74 6.49
N ALA A 339 -22.80 0.50 7.79
CA ALA A 339 -22.61 1.57 8.78
C ALA A 339 -21.29 2.33 8.58
N ILE A 340 -20.23 1.63 8.12
CA ILE A 340 -19.09 2.24 7.44
C ILE A 340 -19.28 1.99 5.94
N PRO A 341 -19.70 2.99 5.14
CA PRO A 341 -20.24 2.80 3.81
C PRO A 341 -19.16 2.62 2.73
N CYS A 342 -18.30 1.62 2.89
CA CYS A 342 -17.23 1.30 1.94
C CYS A 342 -17.74 0.83 0.56
N HIS A 343 -19.03 0.48 0.44
CA HIS A 343 -19.68 0.21 -0.84
C HIS A 343 -19.82 1.47 -1.69
N ARG A 344 -19.85 2.67 -1.11
CA ARG A 344 -19.89 3.95 -1.84
C ARG A 344 -18.56 4.31 -2.52
N VAL A 345 -17.48 3.58 -2.23
CA VAL A 345 -16.17 3.84 -2.85
C VAL A 345 -15.98 2.99 -4.10
N VAL A 346 -15.73 3.61 -5.25
CA VAL A 346 -15.56 2.94 -6.55
C VAL A 346 -14.17 3.20 -7.15
N ARG A 347 -13.83 2.49 -8.23
CA ARG A 347 -12.62 2.80 -9.01
C ARG A 347 -12.80 4.11 -9.76
N ASN A 348 -11.69 4.71 -10.20
CA ASN A 348 -11.71 5.98 -10.96
C ASN A 348 -12.47 5.87 -12.29
N ASP A 349 -12.60 4.67 -12.85
CA ASP A 349 -13.38 4.39 -14.07
C ASP A 349 -14.87 4.10 -13.77
N GLY A 350 -15.31 4.26 -12.51
CA GLY A 350 -16.67 3.95 -12.06
C GLY A 350 -16.96 2.45 -11.89
N SER A 351 -16.01 1.57 -12.22
CA SER A 351 -16.24 0.12 -12.11
C SER A 351 -16.30 -0.35 -10.65
N LEU A 352 -17.21 -1.29 -10.39
CA LEU A 352 -17.36 -1.90 -9.07
C LEU A 352 -16.36 -3.04 -8.91
N SER A 353 -15.52 -2.94 -7.88
CA SER A 353 -14.60 -4.02 -7.50
C SER A 353 -14.29 -3.95 -6.00
N GLY A 354 -13.58 -4.96 -5.50
CA GLY A 354 -12.90 -4.92 -4.21
C GLY A 354 -13.82 -4.83 -2.99
N TYR A 355 -15.08 -5.28 -3.12
CA TYR A 355 -15.99 -5.34 -1.98
C TYR A 355 -15.82 -6.66 -1.24
N ARG A 356 -15.58 -6.58 0.08
CA ARG A 356 -15.30 -7.72 0.94
C ARG A 356 -16.40 -8.80 0.87
N TRP A 357 -17.66 -8.37 0.79
CA TRP A 357 -18.83 -9.24 0.78
C TRP A 357 -19.38 -9.52 -0.64
N GLY A 358 -18.59 -9.23 -1.68
CA GLY A 358 -18.92 -9.52 -3.07
C GLY A 358 -19.51 -8.34 -3.85
N VAL A 359 -19.12 -8.24 -5.13
CA VAL A 359 -19.49 -7.11 -6.00
C VAL A 359 -21.01 -6.99 -6.20
N GLU A 360 -21.75 -8.10 -6.16
CA GLU A 360 -23.20 -8.10 -6.30
C GLU A 360 -23.89 -7.33 -5.15
N ARG A 361 -23.51 -7.61 -3.90
CA ARG A 361 -24.04 -6.90 -2.73
C ARG A 361 -23.74 -5.40 -2.78
N LYS A 362 -22.53 -5.03 -3.21
CA LYS A 362 -22.15 -3.63 -3.45
C LYS A 362 -23.05 -2.96 -4.49
N ARG A 363 -23.33 -3.64 -5.60
CA ARG A 363 -24.22 -3.12 -6.65
C ARG A 363 -25.64 -2.92 -6.13
N LYS A 364 -26.19 -3.90 -5.41
CA LYS A 364 -27.52 -3.82 -4.80
C LYS A 364 -27.64 -2.63 -3.85
N LEU A 365 -26.64 -2.43 -2.98
CA LEU A 365 -26.60 -1.30 -2.04
C LEU A 365 -26.57 0.05 -2.77
N ILE A 366 -25.68 0.23 -3.75
CA ILE A 366 -25.62 1.48 -4.52
C ILE A 366 -26.94 1.73 -5.26
N ALA A 367 -27.51 0.70 -5.88
CA ALA A 367 -28.76 0.82 -6.62
C ALA A 367 -29.96 1.13 -5.71
N ARG A 368 -29.94 0.66 -4.46
CA ARG A 368 -30.93 1.00 -3.43
C ARG A 368 -30.81 2.46 -3.02
N GLU A 369 -29.60 2.91 -2.69
CA GLU A 369 -29.35 4.29 -2.30
C GLU A 369 -29.63 5.31 -3.41
N ALA A 370 -29.53 4.91 -4.68
CA ALA A 370 -29.85 5.78 -5.82
C ALA A 370 -31.36 5.96 -6.07
N LYS A 371 -32.22 5.17 -5.41
CA LYS A 371 -33.69 5.24 -5.52
C LYS A 371 -34.36 6.01 -4.38
N SER A 372 -33.61 6.30 -3.32
CA SER A 372 -34.10 6.96 -2.10
C SER A 372 -34.05 8.48 -2.21
#